data_AF-A0A520R181-F1
#
_entry.id   AF-A0A520R181-F1
#
_cell.length_a   1.000
_cell.length_b   1.000
_cell.length_c   1.000
_cell.angle_alpha   90.00
_cell.angle_beta   90.00
_cell.angle_gamma   90.00
#
_symmetry.space_group_name_H-M   'P 1'
#
loop_
_entity.id
_entity.type
_entity.pdbx_description
1 polymer ?
#
loop_
_entity_poly.entity_id
_entity_poly.type
_entity_poly.pdbx_seq_one_letter_code
_entity_poly.pdbx_strand_id
1 'polypeptide(L)'
;MYRQNETELRRAMDRLERWFAEHVDEPYFAPGASDAVGPLASFLARWNGQRDDAAVPFFEAFHLLDAESCAREKAMMDGLASEEGWPASWWDPDWVPFASDGCGQLLVLDVRSGAVIEFIHDDEPRPVHAETLEAFLAAYADALEHGQRDLRDGYIVDLDEHAAALARAEEREAARQQGQAQAKRTLVWTGAMLLGLVALIVLLSWAFGHR
;
A
#
# COMPACT_ATOMS: atom_id res chain seq x y z
N MET A 1 2.76 -17.97 23.34
CA MET A 1 1.53 -17.18 23.19
C MET A 1 1.90 -15.77 23.58
N TYR A 2 1.76 -14.85 22.63
CA TYR A 2 2.08 -13.44 22.83
C TYR A 2 1.28 -12.87 24.00
N ARG A 3 1.91 -11.96 24.75
CA ARG A 3 1.27 -11.19 25.82
C ARG A 3 1.54 -9.73 25.54
N GLN A 4 0.48 -9.01 25.20
CA GLN A 4 0.52 -7.60 24.90
C GLN A 4 1.05 -6.78 26.09
N ASN A 5 1.98 -5.86 25.81
CA ASN A 5 2.41 -4.89 26.79
C ASN A 5 1.45 -3.69 26.81
N GLU A 6 0.43 -3.78 27.67
CA GLU A 6 -0.63 -2.79 27.80
C GLU A 6 -0.15 -1.35 28.06
N THR A 7 0.99 -1.18 28.72
CA THR A 7 1.54 0.14 28.99
C THR A 7 2.12 0.77 27.74
N GLU A 8 2.94 0.02 26.99
CA GLU A 8 3.55 0.51 25.76
C GLU A 8 2.50 0.66 24.65
N LEU A 9 1.51 -0.24 24.59
CA LEU A 9 0.38 -0.13 23.68
C LEU A 9 -0.35 1.21 23.89
N ARG A 10 -0.83 1.48 25.11
CA ARG A 10 -1.53 2.73 25.42
C ARG A 10 -0.67 3.95 25.13
N ARG A 11 0.62 3.90 25.49
CA ARG A 11 1.54 5.01 25.22
C ARG A 11 1.68 5.29 23.73
N ALA A 12 1.80 4.26 22.89
CA ALA A 12 1.88 4.43 21.44
C ALA A 12 0.56 4.97 20.87
N MET A 13 -0.58 4.47 21.38
CA MET A 13 -1.91 4.95 20.98
C MET A 13 -2.12 6.42 21.34
N ASP A 14 -1.76 6.86 22.56
CA ASP A 14 -1.86 8.26 22.99
C ASP A 14 -1.04 9.21 22.10
N ARG A 15 0.11 8.74 21.59
CA ARG A 15 0.96 9.50 20.68
C ARG A 15 0.33 9.64 19.30
N LEU A 16 -0.18 8.54 18.75
CA LEU A 16 -0.88 8.54 17.47
C LEU A 16 -2.15 9.41 17.54
N GLU A 17 -2.97 9.27 18.59
CA GLU A 17 -4.14 10.14 18.80
C GLU A 17 -3.79 11.62 18.80
N ARG A 18 -2.70 12.00 19.49
CA ARG A 18 -2.24 13.38 19.51
C ARG A 18 -1.82 13.85 18.11
N TRP A 19 -1.01 13.06 17.42
CA TRP A 19 -0.55 13.43 16.07
C TRP A 19 -1.73 13.59 15.11
N PHE A 20 -2.66 12.61 15.07
CA PHE A 20 -3.83 12.67 14.20
C PHE A 20 -4.74 13.86 14.56
N ALA A 21 -4.94 14.17 15.84
CA ALA A 21 -5.73 15.34 16.25
C ALA A 21 -5.09 16.69 15.87
N GLU A 22 -3.76 16.73 15.67
CA GLU A 22 -3.04 17.94 15.25
C GLU A 22 -2.99 18.10 13.72
N HIS A 23 -3.11 17.00 12.96
CA HIS A 23 -2.86 16.97 11.51
C HIS A 23 -4.09 16.62 10.67
N VAL A 24 -5.18 16.15 11.29
CA VAL A 24 -6.44 15.81 10.61
C VAL A 24 -7.58 16.63 11.23
N ASP A 25 -8.36 17.30 10.38
CA ASP A 25 -9.35 18.31 10.77
C ASP A 25 -10.56 17.77 11.57
N GLU A 26 -10.73 16.45 11.65
CA GLU A 26 -11.85 15.78 12.32
C GLU A 26 -11.34 14.68 13.26
N PRO A 27 -12.13 14.31 14.29
CA PRO A 27 -11.82 13.14 15.11
C PRO A 27 -11.57 11.93 14.21
N TYR A 28 -10.42 11.29 14.34
CA TYR A 28 -10.00 10.28 13.36
C TYR A 28 -10.42 8.85 13.73
N PHE A 29 -10.17 8.47 14.99
CA PHE A 29 -10.49 7.15 15.51
C PHE A 29 -11.96 7.07 15.94
N ALA A 30 -12.60 5.94 15.65
CA ALA A 30 -13.94 5.67 16.16
C ALA A 30 -13.90 5.37 17.67
N PRO A 31 -14.95 5.73 18.43
CA PRO A 31 -15.04 5.39 19.85
C PRO A 31 -14.84 3.89 20.09
N GLY A 32 -14.01 3.54 21.07
CA GLY A 32 -13.68 2.15 21.38
C GLY A 32 -14.88 1.28 21.77
N ALA A 33 -14.76 -0.02 21.49
CA ALA A 33 -15.76 -1.04 21.81
C ALA A 33 -15.45 -1.68 23.16
N SER A 34 -16.16 -1.26 24.22
CA SER A 34 -15.91 -1.74 25.59
C SER A 34 -16.15 -3.24 25.80
N ASP A 35 -16.85 -3.88 24.89
CA ASP A 35 -17.16 -5.31 24.86
C ASP A 35 -16.24 -6.10 23.91
N ALA A 36 -15.19 -5.48 23.37
CA ALA A 36 -14.20 -6.17 22.55
C ALA A 36 -13.54 -7.32 23.32
N VAL A 37 -13.38 -8.44 22.63
CA VAL A 37 -12.79 -9.67 23.18
C VAL A 37 -11.68 -10.19 22.28
N GLY A 38 -10.83 -11.04 22.86
CA GLY A 38 -9.77 -11.72 22.12
C GLY A 38 -8.47 -10.91 22.05
N PRO A 39 -7.56 -11.28 21.12
CA PRO A 39 -6.18 -10.79 21.09
C PRO A 39 -6.04 -9.28 20.83
N LEU A 40 -7.06 -8.64 20.26
CA LEU A 40 -7.10 -7.21 19.99
C LEU A 40 -7.99 -6.43 20.97
N ALA A 41 -8.45 -7.06 22.06
CA ALA A 41 -9.44 -6.44 22.97
C ALA A 41 -9.01 -5.06 23.47
N SER A 42 -7.76 -4.90 23.94
CA SER A 42 -7.26 -3.63 24.45
C SER A 42 -7.10 -2.57 23.35
N PHE A 43 -6.72 -2.99 22.15
CA PHE A 43 -6.66 -2.13 20.96
C PHE A 43 -8.06 -1.64 20.58
N LEU A 44 -9.02 -2.56 20.41
CA LEU A 44 -10.40 -2.27 20.00
C LEU A 44 -11.21 -1.53 21.06
N ALA A 45 -10.94 -1.77 22.35
CA ALA A 45 -11.55 -1.04 23.46
C ALA A 45 -11.15 0.44 23.48
N ARG A 46 -10.07 0.80 22.78
CA ARG A 46 -9.63 2.19 22.60
C ARG A 46 -10.01 2.73 21.23
N TRP A 47 -9.73 1.99 20.15
CA TRP A 47 -10.06 2.34 18.76
C TRP A 47 -10.90 1.24 18.13
N ASN A 48 -12.21 1.45 18.01
CA ASN A 48 -13.07 0.51 17.29
C ASN A 48 -13.04 0.81 15.77
N GLY A 49 -11.84 0.77 15.20
CA GLY A 49 -11.61 1.20 13.82
C GLY A 49 -11.42 2.72 13.67
N GLN A 50 -11.48 3.15 12.41
CA GLN A 50 -11.64 4.56 12.05
C GLN A 50 -13.11 4.92 11.95
N ARG A 51 -13.42 6.22 11.97
CA ARG A 51 -14.77 6.64 11.60
C ARG A 51 -15.02 6.40 10.10
N ASP A 52 -16.29 6.17 9.77
CA ASP A 52 -16.74 5.95 8.38
C ASP A 52 -16.42 7.12 7.44
N ASP A 53 -16.29 8.34 7.97
CA ASP A 53 -15.96 9.56 7.24
C ASP A 53 -14.46 9.91 7.26
N ALA A 54 -13.61 9.05 7.84
CA ALA A 54 -12.16 9.25 7.85
C ALA A 54 -11.60 9.14 6.41
N ALA A 55 -11.22 10.29 5.85
CA ALA A 55 -10.74 10.37 4.47
C ALA A 55 -9.31 9.81 4.26
N VAL A 56 -8.55 9.61 5.34
CA VAL A 56 -7.13 9.25 5.30
C VAL A 56 -6.95 7.83 5.84
N PRO A 57 -6.24 6.92 5.12
CA PRO A 57 -5.91 5.61 5.66
C PRO A 57 -5.05 5.69 6.92
N PHE A 58 -5.12 4.68 7.79
CA PHE A 58 -4.37 4.65 9.04
C PHE A 58 -2.89 4.42 8.84
N PHE A 59 -2.54 3.46 7.99
CA PHE A 59 -1.16 3.13 7.69
C PHE A 59 -1.05 2.80 6.22
N GLU A 60 -0.31 3.59 5.45
CA GLU A 60 -0.19 3.43 4.00
C GLU A 60 -1.56 3.45 3.31
N ALA A 61 -2.03 2.32 2.77
CA ALA A 61 -3.37 2.18 2.19
C ALA A 61 -4.38 1.51 3.14
N PHE A 62 -3.95 1.07 4.32
CA PHE A 62 -4.75 0.28 5.24
C PHE A 62 -5.62 1.17 6.13
N HIS A 63 -6.92 0.84 6.18
CA HIS A 63 -7.87 1.39 7.11
C HIS A 63 -8.09 0.45 8.30
N LEU A 64 -8.18 1.00 9.52
CA LEU A 64 -8.45 0.19 10.71
C LEU A 64 -9.85 -0.40 10.64
N LEU A 65 -9.94 -1.70 10.92
CA LEU A 65 -11.18 -2.42 11.03
C LEU A 65 -11.79 -2.21 12.42
N ASP A 66 -13.12 -2.08 12.48
CA ASP A 66 -13.86 -2.20 13.73
C ASP A 66 -13.91 -3.67 14.20
N ALA A 67 -14.39 -3.91 15.42
CA ALA A 67 -14.43 -5.25 16.01
C ALA A 67 -15.28 -6.24 15.19
N GLU A 68 -16.40 -5.79 14.64
CA GLU A 68 -17.27 -6.62 13.80
C GLU A 68 -16.56 -7.01 12.50
N SER A 69 -15.89 -6.06 11.86
CA SER A 69 -15.15 -6.26 10.62
C SER A 69 -13.92 -7.12 10.83
N CYS A 70 -13.17 -6.96 11.93
CA CYS A 70 -12.09 -7.89 12.31
C CYS A 70 -12.60 -9.34 12.37
N ALA A 71 -13.73 -9.56 13.05
CA ALA A 71 -14.31 -10.89 13.21
C ALA A 71 -14.85 -11.46 11.89
N ARG A 72 -15.51 -10.62 11.08
CA ARG A 72 -16.02 -10.99 9.77
C ARG A 72 -14.90 -11.37 8.80
N GLU A 73 -13.85 -10.56 8.74
CA GLU A 73 -12.69 -10.79 7.88
C GLU A 73 -11.97 -12.08 8.28
N LYS A 74 -11.76 -12.27 9.60
CA LYS A 74 -11.19 -13.50 10.14
C LYS A 74 -12.00 -14.74 9.74
N ALA A 75 -13.31 -14.70 9.94
CA ALA A 75 -14.19 -15.82 9.59
C ALA A 75 -14.18 -16.12 8.08
N MET A 76 -14.16 -15.07 7.24
CA MET A 76 -14.07 -15.20 5.79
C MET A 76 -12.75 -15.87 5.39
N MET A 77 -11.62 -15.37 5.87
CA MET A 77 -10.29 -15.88 5.51
C MET A 77 -10.06 -17.31 5.99
N ASP A 78 -10.50 -17.65 7.22
CA ASP A 78 -10.45 -19.03 7.71
C ASP A 78 -11.34 -19.97 6.89
N GLY A 79 -12.51 -19.49 6.48
CA GLY A 79 -13.41 -20.22 5.59
C GLY A 79 -12.76 -20.52 4.24
N LEU A 80 -12.22 -19.49 3.59
CA LEU A 80 -11.51 -19.62 2.30
C LEU A 80 -10.30 -20.55 2.41
N ALA A 81 -9.47 -20.38 3.44
CA ALA A 81 -8.32 -21.23 3.66
C ALA A 81 -8.71 -22.71 3.85
N SER A 82 -9.80 -22.97 4.57
CA SER A 82 -10.32 -24.33 4.74
C SER A 82 -10.91 -24.90 3.45
N GLU A 83 -11.68 -24.11 2.70
CA GLU A 83 -12.36 -24.55 1.47
C GLU A 83 -11.36 -24.86 0.35
N GLU A 84 -10.35 -23.99 0.18
CA GLU A 84 -9.32 -24.10 -0.84
C GLU A 84 -8.13 -24.98 -0.41
N GLY A 85 -8.07 -25.38 0.86
CA GLY A 85 -6.99 -26.20 1.41
C GLY A 85 -5.64 -25.46 1.43
N TRP A 86 -5.65 -24.17 1.77
CA TRP A 86 -4.44 -23.36 1.81
C TRP A 86 -3.47 -23.84 2.90
N PRO A 87 -2.14 -23.85 2.63
CA PRO A 87 -1.16 -24.13 3.65
C PRO A 87 -1.08 -22.98 4.67
N ALA A 88 -0.63 -23.27 5.89
CA ALA A 88 -0.41 -22.25 6.92
C ALA A 88 0.63 -21.18 6.52
N SER A 89 1.52 -21.49 5.57
CA SER A 89 2.43 -20.49 5.00
C SER A 89 1.70 -19.43 4.17
N TRP A 90 0.51 -19.76 3.65
CA TRP A 90 -0.32 -18.82 2.92
C TRP A 90 -1.24 -18.04 3.87
N TRP A 91 -1.98 -18.75 4.71
CA TRP A 91 -2.85 -18.18 5.74
C TRP A 91 -2.77 -19.02 7.01
N ASP A 92 -2.28 -18.44 8.11
CA ASP A 92 -2.23 -19.12 9.42
C ASP A 92 -3.53 -18.80 10.21
N PRO A 93 -4.24 -19.79 10.76
CA PRO A 93 -5.41 -19.57 11.61
C PRO A 93 -5.13 -18.74 12.87
N ASP A 94 -3.87 -18.54 13.27
CA ASP A 94 -3.48 -17.66 14.37
C ASP A 94 -3.29 -16.19 13.95
N TRP A 95 -3.49 -15.87 12.67
CA TRP A 95 -3.51 -14.49 12.18
C TRP A 95 -4.88 -13.86 12.36
N VAL A 96 -4.91 -12.68 13.00
CA VAL A 96 -6.11 -11.90 13.28
C VAL A 96 -6.02 -10.54 12.58
N PRO A 97 -6.85 -10.26 11.57
CA PRO A 97 -6.89 -8.96 10.88
C PRO A 97 -7.26 -7.81 11.82
N PHE A 98 -6.62 -6.66 11.63
CA PHE A 98 -6.98 -5.41 12.31
C PHE A 98 -7.01 -4.19 11.38
N ALA A 99 -6.49 -4.30 10.15
CA ALA A 99 -6.61 -3.28 9.12
C ALA A 99 -6.72 -3.91 7.73
N SER A 100 -7.37 -3.22 6.79
CA SER A 100 -7.55 -3.65 5.41
C SER A 100 -7.41 -2.48 4.44
N ASP A 101 -6.88 -2.74 3.25
CA ASP A 101 -6.86 -1.76 2.16
C ASP A 101 -8.15 -1.76 1.31
N GLY A 102 -9.11 -2.63 1.64
CA GLY A 102 -10.35 -2.82 0.89
C GLY A 102 -10.19 -3.55 -0.45
N CYS A 103 -8.98 -3.98 -0.81
CA CYS A 103 -8.64 -4.67 -2.06
C CYS A 103 -8.07 -6.07 -1.82
N GLY A 104 -8.19 -6.61 -0.60
CA GLY A 104 -7.78 -7.96 -0.23
C GLY A 104 -6.48 -8.03 0.56
N GLN A 105 -5.75 -6.92 0.71
CA GLN A 105 -4.57 -6.87 1.56
C GLN A 105 -5.01 -6.61 3.01
N LEU A 106 -4.34 -7.27 3.95
CA LEU A 106 -4.65 -7.16 5.38
C LEU A 106 -3.38 -6.92 6.19
N LEU A 107 -3.48 -6.07 7.22
CA LEU A 107 -2.56 -6.14 8.34
C LEU A 107 -3.16 -7.08 9.39
N VAL A 108 -2.37 -8.07 9.78
CA VAL A 108 -2.75 -9.11 10.72
C VAL A 108 -1.81 -9.12 11.92
N LEU A 109 -2.37 -9.40 13.09
CA LEU A 109 -1.63 -9.76 14.28
C LEU A 109 -1.46 -11.28 14.31
N ASP A 110 -0.23 -11.78 14.29
CA ASP A 110 0.05 -13.17 14.64
C ASP A 110 -0.02 -13.33 16.16
N VAL A 111 -1.05 -14.01 16.65
CA VAL A 111 -1.29 -14.13 18.10
C VAL A 111 -0.33 -15.10 18.79
N ARG A 112 0.41 -15.91 18.01
CA ARG A 112 1.45 -16.79 18.56
C ARG A 112 2.71 -16.01 18.90
N SER A 113 3.20 -15.19 17.96
CA SER A 113 4.45 -14.43 18.08
C SER A 113 4.26 -13.02 18.62
N GLY A 114 3.14 -12.37 18.27
CA GLY A 114 2.87 -10.95 18.49
C GLY A 114 3.12 -10.09 17.25
N ALA A 115 3.71 -10.65 16.19
CA ALA A 115 4.16 -9.89 15.05
C ALA A 115 2.99 -9.25 14.29
N VAL A 116 3.23 -8.05 13.77
CA VAL A 116 2.37 -7.41 12.79
C VAL A 116 2.87 -7.79 11.40
N ILE A 117 2.02 -8.48 10.65
CA ILE A 117 2.35 -9.06 9.35
C ILE A 117 1.40 -8.47 8.31
N GLU A 118 1.92 -8.22 7.12
CA GLU A 118 1.10 -7.93 5.96
C GLU A 118 0.78 -9.23 5.20
N PHE A 119 -0.52 -9.48 5.06
CA PHE A 119 -1.04 -10.51 4.19
C PHE A 119 -1.27 -9.91 2.80
N ILE A 120 -0.62 -10.53 1.81
CA ILE A 120 -0.74 -10.18 0.40
C ILE A 120 -1.54 -11.28 -0.31
N HIS A 121 -2.72 -10.95 -0.83
CA HIS A 121 -3.67 -11.94 -1.34
C HIS A 121 -3.26 -12.62 -2.64
N ASP A 122 -2.37 -11.99 -3.42
CA ASP A 122 -1.94 -12.44 -4.75
C ASP A 122 -0.48 -12.92 -4.80
N ASP A 123 0.24 -12.83 -3.68
CA ASP A 123 1.67 -13.18 -3.62
C ASP A 123 2.03 -13.89 -2.31
N GLU A 124 3.13 -14.65 -2.31
CA GLU A 124 3.62 -15.41 -1.16
C GLU A 124 4.35 -14.60 -0.06
N PRO A 125 5.02 -13.46 -0.34
CA PRO A 125 5.68 -12.67 0.69
C PRO A 125 4.74 -12.30 1.84
N ARG A 126 5.28 -12.37 3.07
CA ARG A 126 4.60 -11.96 4.31
C ARG A 126 5.47 -10.94 5.04
N PRO A 127 5.52 -9.68 4.57
CA PRO A 127 6.31 -8.63 5.23
C PRO A 127 5.95 -8.54 6.71
N VAL A 128 6.98 -8.54 7.56
CA VAL A 128 6.82 -8.33 9.00
C VAL A 128 7.13 -6.87 9.30
N HIS A 129 6.14 -6.13 9.73
CA HIS A 129 6.26 -4.70 10.03
C HIS A 129 6.84 -4.45 11.43
N ALA A 130 6.54 -5.32 12.40
CA ALA A 130 7.17 -5.32 13.72
C ALA A 130 7.02 -6.66 14.45
N GLU A 131 7.84 -6.89 15.46
CA GLU A 131 7.78 -8.08 16.32
C GLU A 131 6.57 -8.10 17.27
N THR A 132 6.01 -6.93 17.61
CA THR A 132 4.82 -6.80 18.46
C THR A 132 3.91 -5.68 17.99
N LEU A 133 2.62 -5.74 18.33
CA LEU A 133 1.65 -4.69 18.01
C LEU A 133 2.04 -3.34 18.64
N GLU A 134 2.48 -3.32 19.90
CA GLU A 134 2.94 -2.10 20.54
C GLU A 134 4.20 -1.52 19.88
N ALA A 135 5.11 -2.38 19.39
CA ALA A 135 6.30 -1.94 18.67
C ALA A 135 5.95 -1.35 17.30
N PHE A 136 4.98 -1.95 16.59
CA PHE A 136 4.46 -1.41 15.33
C PHE A 136 3.88 -0.01 15.53
N LEU A 137 2.98 0.16 16.50
CA LEU A 137 2.36 1.46 16.78
C LEU A 137 3.38 2.49 17.28
N ALA A 138 4.35 2.07 18.10
CA ALA A 138 5.40 2.95 18.60
C ALA A 138 6.32 3.44 17.48
N ALA A 139 6.77 2.55 16.60
CA ALA A 139 7.58 2.90 15.45
C ALA A 139 6.82 3.80 14.48
N TYR A 140 5.52 3.55 14.30
CA TYR A 140 4.70 4.41 13.47
C TYR A 140 4.56 5.82 14.06
N ALA A 141 4.31 5.92 15.37
CA ALA A 141 4.28 7.20 16.08
C ALA A 141 5.63 7.93 15.98
N ASP A 142 6.75 7.23 16.15
CA ASP A 142 8.10 7.80 15.98
C ASP A 142 8.28 8.38 14.58
N ALA A 143 7.88 7.64 13.54
CA ALA A 143 8.01 8.08 12.15
C ALA A 143 7.20 9.36 11.85
N LEU A 144 5.99 9.46 12.40
CA LEU A 144 5.13 10.64 12.26
C LEU A 144 5.67 11.84 13.05
N GLU A 145 6.07 11.65 14.30
CA GLU A 145 6.57 12.73 15.17
C GLU A 145 7.93 13.28 14.71
N HIS A 146 8.74 12.46 14.04
CA HIS A 146 10.04 12.87 13.50
C HIS A 146 9.99 13.28 12.02
N GLY A 147 8.80 13.33 11.42
CA GLY A 147 8.62 13.75 10.03
C GLY A 147 9.27 12.82 9.02
N GLN A 148 9.43 11.54 9.35
CA GLN A 148 9.77 10.48 8.38
C GLN A 148 8.52 10.11 7.57
N ARG A 149 7.35 10.22 8.20
CA ARG A 149 6.03 10.11 7.57
C ARG A 149 5.23 11.40 7.78
N ASP A 150 4.44 11.76 6.78
CA ASP A 150 3.64 13.00 6.80
C ASP A 150 2.36 12.85 5.97
N LEU A 151 1.35 13.67 6.26
CA LEU A 151 0.10 13.73 5.49
C LEU A 151 0.29 14.57 4.22
N ARG A 152 0.18 13.93 3.06
CA ARG A 152 0.29 14.55 1.73
C ARG A 152 -0.86 14.10 0.85
N ASP A 153 -1.59 15.06 0.28
CA ASP A 153 -2.70 14.82 -0.65
C ASP A 153 -3.73 13.77 -0.16
N GLY A 154 -3.97 13.73 1.15
CA GLY A 154 -4.92 12.79 1.78
C GLY A 154 -4.33 11.42 2.14
N TYR A 155 -3.03 11.23 2.01
CA TYR A 155 -2.33 9.97 2.34
C TYR A 155 -1.18 10.21 3.31
N ILE A 156 -0.96 9.26 4.21
CA ILE A 156 0.26 9.26 5.04
C ILE A 156 1.35 8.57 4.24
N VAL A 157 2.35 9.35 3.85
CA VAL A 157 3.44 8.89 2.97
C VAL A 157 4.74 8.83 3.74
N ASP A 158 5.54 7.78 3.48
CA ASP A 158 6.96 7.78 3.83
C ASP A 158 7.70 8.75 2.91
N LEU A 159 8.35 9.77 3.49
CA LEU A 159 8.92 10.86 2.72
C LEU A 159 10.12 10.43 1.86
N ASP A 160 10.90 9.46 2.35
CA ASP A 160 12.05 8.95 1.60
C ASP A 160 11.58 8.09 0.42
N GLU A 161 10.59 7.22 0.66
CA GLU A 161 9.99 6.41 -0.40
C GLU A 161 9.24 7.26 -1.43
N HIS A 162 8.50 8.27 -0.97
CA HIS A 162 7.79 9.20 -1.85
C HIS A 162 8.75 9.97 -2.75
N ALA A 163 9.85 10.50 -2.21
CA ALA A 163 10.89 11.16 -3.00
C ALA A 163 11.52 10.20 -4.03
N ALA A 164 11.80 8.96 -3.64
CA ALA A 164 12.32 7.95 -4.55
C ALA A 164 11.30 7.54 -5.64
N ALA A 165 10.00 7.50 -5.32
CA ALA A 165 8.94 7.23 -6.27
C ALA A 165 8.81 8.35 -7.31
N LEU A 166 8.87 9.61 -6.89
CA LEU A 166 8.86 10.78 -7.78
C LEU A 166 10.06 10.76 -8.74
N ALA A 167 11.27 10.52 -8.24
CA ALA A 167 12.47 10.41 -9.07
C ALA A 167 12.33 9.29 -10.13
N ARG A 168 11.84 8.11 -9.73
CA ARG A 168 11.57 6.99 -10.66
C ARG A 168 10.51 7.36 -11.70
N ALA A 169 9.50 8.16 -11.35
CA ALA A 169 8.47 8.60 -12.28
C ALA A 169 9.02 9.59 -13.32
N GLU A 170 9.83 10.56 -12.89
CA GLU A 170 10.50 11.52 -13.77
C GLU A 170 11.43 10.81 -14.77
N GLU A 171 12.23 9.84 -14.31
CA GLU A 171 13.09 9.03 -15.18
C GLU A 171 12.29 8.26 -16.25
N ARG A 172 11.16 7.65 -15.86
CA ARG A 172 10.26 6.92 -16.77
C ARG A 172 9.65 7.87 -17.80
N GLU A 173 9.26 9.07 -17.39
CA GLU A 173 8.71 10.06 -18.31
C GLU A 173 9.76 10.57 -19.28
N ALA A 174 10.97 10.90 -18.80
CA ALA A 174 12.09 11.29 -19.65
C ALA A 174 12.44 10.20 -20.68
N ALA A 175 12.46 8.93 -20.27
CA ALA A 175 12.68 7.80 -21.16
C ALA A 175 11.57 7.67 -22.22
N ARG A 176 10.30 7.84 -21.83
CA ARG A 176 9.16 7.86 -22.78
C ARG A 176 9.28 8.99 -23.79
N GLN A 177 9.62 10.20 -23.35
CA GLN A 177 9.78 11.35 -24.23
C GLN A 177 10.94 11.16 -25.21
N GLN A 178 12.09 10.65 -24.75
CA GLN A 178 13.22 10.30 -25.61
C GLN A 178 12.85 9.23 -26.64
N GLY A 179 12.17 8.17 -26.22
CA GLY A 179 11.69 7.11 -27.11
C GLY A 179 10.73 7.65 -28.19
N GLN A 180 9.79 8.52 -27.81
CA GLN A 180 8.89 9.18 -28.76
C GLN A 180 9.64 10.10 -29.73
N ALA A 181 10.64 10.86 -29.26
CA ALA A 181 11.45 11.72 -30.12
C ALA A 181 12.28 10.90 -31.11
N GLN A 182 12.88 9.79 -30.67
CA GLN A 182 13.62 8.87 -31.53
C GLN A 182 12.69 8.23 -32.57
N ALA A 183 11.51 7.75 -32.18
CA ALA A 183 10.52 7.18 -33.10
C ALA A 183 10.09 8.19 -34.17
N LYS A 184 9.79 9.45 -33.79
CA LYS A 184 9.47 10.52 -34.74
C LYS A 184 10.61 10.78 -35.72
N ARG A 185 11.87 10.86 -35.25
CA ARG A 185 13.04 11.04 -36.13
C ARG A 185 13.20 9.87 -37.09
N THR A 186 13.09 8.63 -36.62
CA THR A 186 13.16 7.44 -37.48
C THR A 186 12.06 7.44 -38.55
N LEU A 187 10.84 7.84 -38.19
CA LEU A 187 9.72 7.96 -39.14
C LEU A 187 10.00 9.02 -40.23
N VAL A 188 10.54 10.17 -39.85
CA VAL A 188 10.93 11.22 -40.81
C VAL A 188 12.02 10.73 -41.77
N TRP A 189 13.06 10.07 -41.24
CA TRP A 189 14.17 9.54 -42.05
C TRP A 189 13.71 8.43 -43.01
N THR A 190 12.91 7.48 -42.52
CA THR A 190 12.35 6.39 -43.36
C THR A 190 11.41 6.93 -44.44
N GLY A 191 10.57 7.91 -44.12
CA GLY A 191 9.73 8.61 -45.10
C GLY A 191 10.56 9.33 -46.17
N ALA A 192 11.62 10.04 -45.78
CA ALA A 192 12.52 10.72 -46.72
C ALA A 192 13.26 9.73 -47.65
N MET A 193 13.73 8.59 -47.12
CA MET A 193 14.36 7.53 -47.93
C MET A 193 13.41 6.92 -48.95
N LEU A 194 12.15 6.63 -48.56
CA LEU A 194 11.14 6.09 -49.47
C LEU A 194 10.82 7.09 -50.61
N LEU A 195 10.65 8.37 -50.29
CA LEU A 195 10.43 9.41 -51.30
C LEU A 195 11.61 9.53 -52.26
N GLY A 196 12.84 9.49 -51.76
CA GLY A 196 14.05 9.49 -52.59
C GLY A 196 14.12 8.27 -53.52
N LEU A 197 13.77 7.08 -53.03
CA LEU A 197 13.71 5.86 -53.83
C LEU A 197 12.67 5.96 -54.96
N VAL A 198 11.47 6.47 -54.67
CA VAL A 198 10.42 6.69 -55.68
C VAL A 198 10.89 7.67 -56.74
N ALA A 199 11.50 8.79 -56.34
CA ALA A 199 12.04 9.77 -57.29
C ALA A 199 13.12 9.15 -58.20
N LEU A 200 14.01 8.32 -57.65
CA LEU A 200 15.02 7.61 -58.42
C LEU A 200 14.41 6.63 -59.43
N ILE A 201 13.39 5.86 -59.03
CA ILE A 201 12.67 4.94 -59.93
C ILE A 201 12.00 5.70 -61.08
N VAL A 202 11.36 6.83 -60.80
CA VAL A 202 10.74 7.68 -61.83
C VAL A 202 11.79 8.21 -62.82
N LEU A 203 12.92 8.71 -62.31
CA LEU A 203 14.02 9.21 -63.13
C LEU A 203 14.62 8.11 -64.03
N LEU A 204 14.84 6.92 -63.47
CA LEU A 204 15.35 5.77 -64.24
C LEU A 204 14.34 5.30 -65.30
N SER A 205 13.04 5.28 -64.98
CA SER A 205 11.99 4.92 -65.93
C SER A 205 11.94 5.90 -67.11
N TRP A 206 12.16 7.19 -66.85
CA TRP A 206 12.22 8.22 -67.89
C TRP A 206 13.50 8.09 -68.75
N ALA A 207 14.65 7.84 -68.11
CA ALA A 207 15.93 7.71 -68.80
C ALA A 207 16.05 6.46 -69.68
N PHE A 208 15.38 5.36 -69.31
CA PHE A 208 15.49 4.06 -70.00
C PHE A 208 14.23 3.64 -70.78
N GLY A 209 13.08 4.30 -70.58
CA GLY A 209 11.81 3.98 -71.25
C GLY A 209 11.62 4.59 -72.65
N HIS A 210 12.54 5.44 -73.11
CA HIS A 210 12.51 6.07 -74.44
C HIS A 210 13.41 5.37 -75.49
N ARG A 211 13.59 4.05 -75.40
CA ARG A 211 14.22 3.25 -76.46
C ARG A 211 13.19 2.48 -77.27
#